data_AF-A0A7S4MH06-F1
#
_entry.id   AF-A0A7S4MH06-F1
#
_cell.length_a   1.000
_cell.length_b   1.000
_cell.length_c   1.000
_cell.angle_alpha   90.00
_cell.angle_beta   90.00
_cell.angle_gamma   90.00
#
_symmetry.space_group_name_H-M   'P 1'
#
loop_
_entity.id
_entity.type
_entity.pdbx_description
1 polymer ?
#
loop_
_entity_poly.entity_id
_entity_poly.type
_entity_poly.pdbx_seq_one_letter_code
_entity_poly.pdbx_strand_id
1 'polypeptide(L)'
;RQCQWTKMKKDTLDRELLLQIAQSVLRTKMHKELADLFTDIVVDAVLCIRKPGEQLDLHMIEVMHMVHKTGLDSSLVKGLVMDHGGRHPGMPKDLKNTHILCLNFDLEYQKSEVNAGFYYNSADQREKMVAAERKWVDDRTQLILDLKRKVCKPGETFLIINQKGIDPLALDMLARDGILALRRAKRRNMERVGLACGGEQVNALENLAPEVLGYCDSVSEQTLGDETYTFVEGVKNPFSCTIQIKGAHPHVIAQIKEAVRDGTRAVANAITDGHLVPGAGGFETLAHAHLMKYKSQVTGRAKLGVQAYAEALLTIPKTLAENAGYDAQDTMIKLQEEAEAGSPQIGVGITTGGAM
;
A
#
# COMPACT_ATOMS: atom_id res chain seq x y z
N ARG A 1 41.26 -6.14 14.55
CA ARG A 1 40.01 -5.75 15.26
C ARG A 1 39.40 -4.49 14.61
N GLN A 2 39.43 -4.40 13.27
CA GLN A 2 39.09 -3.19 12.51
C GLN A 2 37.65 -3.33 11.97
N CYS A 3 36.88 -2.24 12.09
CA CYS A 3 35.56 -2.02 11.48
C CYS A 3 34.39 -2.90 11.99
N GLN A 4 34.13 -2.92 13.30
CA GLN A 4 32.82 -3.35 13.83
C GLN A 4 31.73 -2.25 13.74
N TRP A 5 32.10 -1.01 13.39
CA TRP A 5 31.21 0.16 13.44
C TRP A 5 30.36 0.37 12.19
N THR A 6 30.80 -0.10 11.01
CA THR A 6 30.04 0.08 9.76
C THR A 6 28.88 -0.91 9.60
N LYS A 7 28.82 -1.93 10.45
CA LYS A 7 27.83 -3.00 10.35
C LYS A 7 27.23 -3.31 11.72
N MET A 8 26.27 -2.49 12.15
CA MET A 8 25.50 -2.81 13.35
C MET A 8 24.52 -3.95 13.01
N LYS A 9 24.83 -5.16 13.49
CA LYS A 9 23.87 -6.28 13.50
C LYS A 9 22.93 -6.05 14.69
N LYS A 10 21.95 -5.15 14.50
CA LYS A 10 20.84 -4.97 15.45
C LYS A 10 19.70 -5.89 15.02
N ASP A 11 18.92 -6.37 15.98
CA ASP A 11 17.68 -7.07 15.65
C ASP A 11 16.79 -6.14 14.82
N THR A 12 16.66 -6.44 13.52
CA THR A 12 15.86 -5.68 12.55
C THR A 12 14.35 -5.80 12.77
N LEU A 13 13.98 -6.30 13.95
CA LEU A 13 12.62 -6.53 14.43
C LEU A 13 12.17 -5.46 15.42
N ASP A 14 13.09 -4.63 15.90
CA ASP A 14 12.73 -3.57 16.83
C ASP A 14 11.92 -2.49 16.09
N ARG A 15 10.66 -2.30 16.51
CA ARG A 15 9.75 -1.34 15.90
C ARG A 15 10.35 0.06 15.98
N GLU A 16 11.03 0.41 17.07
CA GLU A 16 11.65 1.72 17.25
C GLU A 16 12.72 2.00 16.20
N LEU A 17 13.51 0.99 15.85
CA LEU A 17 14.54 1.11 14.83
C LEU A 17 13.92 1.33 13.43
N LEU A 18 12.84 0.61 13.11
CA LEU A 18 12.12 0.79 11.85
C LEU A 18 11.47 2.18 11.76
N LEU A 19 10.96 2.71 12.87
CA LEU A 19 10.44 4.09 12.93
C LEU A 19 11.55 5.10 12.62
N GLN A 20 12.73 4.96 13.22
CA GLN A 20 13.86 5.86 12.94
C GLN A 20 14.28 5.84 11.46
N ILE A 21 14.29 4.65 10.85
CA ILE A 21 14.61 4.48 9.42
C ILE A 21 13.55 5.16 8.55
N ALA A 22 12.27 4.85 8.76
CA ALA A 22 11.17 5.46 8.02
C ALA A 22 11.17 6.99 8.15
N GLN A 23 11.41 7.48 9.37
CA GLN A 23 11.46 8.90 9.68
C GLN A 23 12.60 9.62 8.93
N SER A 24 13.78 8.99 8.82
CA SER A 24 14.90 9.56 8.08
C SER A 24 14.59 9.81 6.60
N VAL A 25 13.82 8.92 5.97
CA VAL A 25 13.44 9.04 4.55
C VAL A 25 12.29 10.03 4.38
N LEU A 26 11.24 9.92 5.20
CA LEU A 26 10.04 10.74 5.07
C LEU A 26 10.31 12.23 5.36
N ARG A 27 11.18 12.53 6.33
CA ARG A 27 11.54 13.93 6.67
C ARG A 27 12.26 14.68 5.55
N THR A 28 12.87 13.99 4.59
CA THR A 28 13.51 14.65 3.44
C THR A 28 12.51 15.12 2.39
N LYS A 29 11.28 14.57 2.40
CA LYS A 29 10.27 14.81 1.36
C LYS A 29 9.02 15.52 1.86
N MET A 30 8.80 15.54 3.17
CA MET A 30 7.56 16.01 3.79
C MET A 30 7.83 16.88 5.02
N HIS A 31 6.86 17.72 5.37
CA HIS A 31 6.89 18.46 6.62
C HIS A 31 6.90 17.50 7.82
N LYS A 32 7.57 17.91 8.91
CA LYS A 32 7.83 17.08 10.09
C LYS A 32 6.57 16.41 10.66
N GLU A 33 5.49 17.18 10.82
CA GLU A 33 4.21 16.67 11.37
C GLU A 33 3.61 15.56 10.52
N LEU A 34 3.57 15.74 9.20
CA LEU A 34 3.08 14.70 8.29
C LEU A 34 4.05 13.52 8.23
N ALA A 35 5.36 13.78 8.25
CA ALA A 35 6.36 12.72 8.24
C ALA A 35 6.22 11.80 9.46
N ASP A 36 6.00 12.36 10.65
CA ASP A 36 5.83 11.58 11.87
C ASP A 36 4.55 10.70 11.80
N LEU A 37 3.42 11.23 11.30
CA LEU A 37 2.20 10.44 11.04
C LEU A 37 2.44 9.28 10.06
N PHE A 38 3.07 9.56 8.92
CA PHE A 38 3.33 8.53 7.91
C PHE A 38 4.42 7.53 8.33
N THR A 39 5.29 7.89 9.29
CA THR A 39 6.30 6.99 9.83
C THR A 39 5.64 5.79 10.50
N ASP A 40 4.66 6.03 11.38
CA ASP A 40 3.89 4.96 12.02
C ASP A 40 3.13 4.11 11.01
N ILE A 41 2.42 4.76 10.07
CA ILE A 41 1.64 4.09 9.00
C ILE A 41 2.52 3.17 8.16
N VAL A 42 3.70 3.65 7.73
CA VAL A 42 4.61 2.90 6.86
C VAL A 42 5.18 1.68 7.59
N VAL A 43 5.61 1.84 8.84
CA VAL A 43 6.16 0.73 9.62
C VAL A 43 5.09 -0.32 9.89
N ASP A 44 3.89 0.11 10.30
CA ASP A 44 2.78 -0.80 10.55
C ASP A 44 2.33 -1.52 9.26
N ALA A 45 2.34 -0.84 8.11
CA ALA A 45 2.02 -1.44 6.81
C ALA A 45 3.00 -2.55 6.43
N VAL A 46 4.31 -2.29 6.60
CA VAL A 46 5.38 -3.24 6.26
C VAL A 46 5.37 -4.44 7.21
N LEU A 47 5.12 -4.21 8.50
CA LEU A 47 4.96 -5.29 9.49
C LEU A 47 3.72 -6.15 9.20
N CYS A 48 2.64 -5.56 8.68
CA CYS A 48 1.39 -6.24 8.37
C CYS A 48 1.55 -7.29 7.25
N ILE A 49 2.32 -6.98 6.21
CA ILE A 49 2.50 -7.85 5.04
C ILE A 49 3.48 -8.98 5.30
N ARG A 50 4.33 -8.81 6.32
CA ARG A 50 5.41 -9.74 6.59
C ARG A 50 4.88 -11.12 6.94
N LYS A 51 5.20 -12.09 6.09
CA LYS A 51 5.05 -13.52 6.37
C LYS A 51 6.37 -14.11 6.85
N PRO A 52 6.38 -14.95 7.90
CA PRO A 52 7.59 -15.60 8.35
C PRO A 52 8.12 -16.55 7.25
N GLY A 53 9.33 -16.31 6.77
CA GLY A 53 10.01 -17.16 5.79
C GLY A 53 9.78 -16.82 4.31
N GLU A 54 8.95 -15.82 4.00
CA GLU A 54 8.72 -15.35 2.63
C GLU A 54 9.43 -14.00 2.38
N GLN A 55 9.77 -13.71 1.12
CA GLN A 55 10.27 -12.40 0.74
C GLN A 55 9.18 -11.35 0.89
N LEU A 56 9.56 -10.14 1.28
CA LEU A 56 8.63 -9.02 1.42
C LEU A 56 8.16 -8.56 0.03
N ASP A 57 6.87 -8.72 -0.26
CA ASP A 57 6.27 -8.17 -1.47
C ASP A 57 5.60 -6.82 -1.21
N LEU A 58 6.24 -5.75 -1.70
CA LEU A 58 5.72 -4.39 -1.61
C LEU A 58 4.47 -4.17 -2.48
N HIS A 59 4.18 -5.05 -3.45
CA HIS A 59 2.95 -4.97 -4.24
C HIS A 59 1.69 -5.16 -3.39
N MET A 60 1.81 -5.81 -2.23
CA MET A 60 0.70 -6.03 -1.30
C MET A 60 0.28 -4.78 -0.53
N ILE A 61 1.12 -3.72 -0.52
CA ILE A 61 0.76 -2.38 -0.03
C ILE A 61 0.04 -1.62 -1.15
N GLU A 62 -1.26 -1.42 -1.02
CA GLU A 62 -1.97 -0.45 -1.87
C GLU A 62 -1.81 0.96 -1.30
N VAL A 63 -1.63 1.93 -2.18
CA VAL A 63 -1.72 3.35 -1.82
C VAL A 63 -2.93 3.94 -2.52
N MET A 64 -3.99 4.19 -1.75
CA MET A 64 -5.20 4.84 -2.21
C MET A 64 -5.14 6.31 -1.84
N HIS A 65 -5.57 7.19 -2.74
CA HIS A 65 -5.64 8.62 -2.47
C HIS A 65 -7.09 9.08 -2.52
N MET A 66 -7.43 10.03 -1.65
CA MET A 66 -8.72 10.68 -1.60
C MET A 66 -8.53 12.17 -1.50
N VAL A 67 -9.28 12.93 -2.31
CA VAL A 67 -9.22 14.39 -2.26
C VAL A 67 -10.04 14.85 -1.06
N HIS A 68 -9.38 15.40 -0.06
CA HIS A 68 -10.01 15.89 1.17
C HIS A 68 -9.34 17.18 1.65
N LYS A 69 -10.05 18.01 2.41
CA LYS A 69 -9.53 19.33 2.82
C LYS A 69 -8.24 19.25 3.65
N THR A 70 -8.04 18.17 4.40
CA THR A 70 -6.93 18.00 5.34
C THR A 70 -6.09 16.77 4.99
N GLY A 71 -4.76 16.90 5.07
CA GLY A 71 -3.82 15.79 4.82
C GLY A 71 -3.51 14.91 6.04
N LEU A 72 -3.77 15.42 7.24
CA LEU A 72 -3.52 14.75 8.53
C LEU A 72 -4.49 13.59 8.82
N ASP A 73 -5.61 13.50 8.10
CA ASP A 73 -6.62 12.45 8.30
C ASP A 73 -6.29 11.13 7.54
N SER A 74 -5.03 10.99 7.12
CA SER A 74 -4.51 9.81 6.43
C SER A 74 -4.34 8.66 7.43
N SER A 75 -4.66 7.43 7.02
CA SER A 75 -4.69 6.28 7.93
C SER A 75 -4.23 4.99 7.25
N LEU A 76 -3.83 4.00 8.07
CA LEU A 76 -3.57 2.65 7.60
C LEU A 76 -4.85 1.81 7.74
N VAL A 77 -5.33 1.28 6.62
CA VAL A 77 -6.41 0.31 6.59
C VAL A 77 -5.81 -1.09 6.52
N LYS A 78 -5.98 -1.88 7.59
CA LYS A 78 -5.57 -3.30 7.65
C LYS A 78 -6.58 -4.16 6.87
N GLY A 79 -6.53 -4.02 5.56
CA GLY A 79 -7.44 -4.63 4.61
C GLY A 79 -7.37 -3.90 3.28
N LEU A 80 -8.53 -3.74 2.64
CA LEU A 80 -8.61 -3.18 1.29
C LEU A 80 -9.55 -1.97 1.23
N VAL A 81 -9.12 -0.95 0.50
CA VAL A 81 -10.02 0.16 0.10
C VAL A 81 -10.26 0.09 -1.40
N MET A 82 -11.52 0.05 -1.79
CA MET A 82 -11.96 0.03 -3.19
C MET A 82 -12.54 1.40 -3.57
N ASP A 83 -12.23 1.85 -4.78
CA ASP A 83 -12.77 3.06 -5.43
C ASP A 83 -14.17 2.85 -6.04
N HIS A 84 -14.87 1.81 -5.59
CA HIS A 84 -16.19 1.42 -6.09
C HIS A 84 -17.13 1.31 -4.89
N GLY A 85 -18.27 1.98 -4.98
CA GLY A 85 -19.42 1.80 -4.08
C GLY A 85 -20.58 1.05 -4.74
N GLY A 86 -21.57 0.73 -3.92
CA GLY A 86 -22.88 0.26 -4.32
C GLY A 86 -23.57 1.27 -5.22
N ARG A 87 -24.13 0.78 -6.34
CA ARG A 87 -24.83 1.64 -7.30
C ARG A 87 -26.32 1.77 -7.01
N HIS A 88 -26.88 0.85 -6.24
CA HIS A 88 -28.30 0.84 -5.91
C HIS A 88 -28.53 1.50 -4.55
N PRO A 89 -29.43 2.50 -4.43
CA PRO A 89 -29.60 3.28 -3.20
C PRO A 89 -30.14 2.47 -2.02
N GLY A 90 -30.83 1.36 -2.29
CA GLY A 90 -31.32 0.43 -1.27
C GLY A 90 -30.28 -0.55 -0.73
N MET A 91 -29.01 -0.46 -1.18
CA MET A 91 -27.94 -1.31 -0.63
C MET A 91 -27.48 -0.80 0.74
N PRO A 92 -27.16 -1.70 1.68
CA PRO A 92 -26.61 -1.33 2.97
C PRO A 92 -25.21 -0.70 2.81
N LYS A 93 -24.97 0.39 3.54
CA LYS A 93 -23.68 1.10 3.54
C LYS A 93 -22.70 0.55 4.57
N ASP A 94 -23.23 0.06 5.69
CA ASP A 94 -22.45 -0.52 6.77
C ASP A 94 -22.85 -1.97 6.98
N LEU A 95 -21.86 -2.84 6.98
CA LEU A 95 -21.98 -4.29 7.06
C LEU A 95 -21.04 -4.80 8.16
N LYS A 96 -21.50 -5.75 8.97
CA LYS A 96 -20.73 -6.32 10.08
C LYS A 96 -20.74 -7.84 9.97
N ASN A 97 -19.61 -8.47 10.27
CA ASN A 97 -19.38 -9.91 10.11
C ASN A 97 -19.81 -10.37 8.71
N THR A 98 -19.08 -9.89 7.72
CA THR A 98 -19.46 -9.99 6.32
C THR A 98 -18.74 -11.14 5.64
N HIS A 99 -19.50 -11.99 4.96
CA HIS A 99 -18.96 -12.96 4.01
C HIS A 99 -18.77 -12.29 2.65
N ILE A 100 -17.61 -12.48 2.04
CA ILE A 100 -17.23 -11.87 0.76
C ILE A 100 -17.22 -12.94 -0.33
N LEU A 101 -18.03 -12.72 -1.36
CA LEU A 101 -18.03 -13.52 -2.58
C LEU A 101 -17.30 -12.78 -3.70
N CYS A 102 -16.19 -13.34 -4.14
CA CYS A 102 -15.39 -12.82 -5.25
C CYS A 102 -15.78 -13.50 -6.57
N LEU A 103 -16.38 -12.73 -7.50
CA LEU A 103 -16.85 -13.24 -8.80
C LEU A 103 -16.04 -12.68 -9.96
N ASN A 104 -15.83 -13.51 -10.97
CA ASN A 104 -15.42 -13.12 -12.32
C ASN A 104 -16.42 -13.67 -13.35
N PHE A 105 -17.69 -13.43 -13.08
CA PHE A 105 -18.79 -13.90 -13.91
C PHE A 105 -19.60 -12.70 -14.39
N ASP A 106 -20.08 -12.74 -15.63
CA ASP A 106 -20.90 -11.65 -16.14
C ASP A 106 -22.35 -11.84 -15.69
N LEU A 107 -22.83 -10.97 -14.81
CA LEU A 107 -24.23 -10.96 -14.39
C LEU A 107 -25.08 -10.05 -15.29
N GLU A 108 -24.49 -9.48 -16.34
CA GLU A 108 -25.20 -8.79 -17.42
C GLU A 108 -25.54 -9.80 -18.54
N TYR A 109 -26.73 -9.69 -19.13
CA TYR A 109 -27.07 -10.48 -20.31
C TYR A 109 -26.27 -9.95 -21.52
N GLN A 110 -25.25 -10.70 -21.92
CA GLN A 110 -24.44 -10.31 -23.06
C GLN A 110 -25.21 -10.46 -24.37
N LYS A 111 -25.42 -9.33 -25.06
CA LYS A 111 -25.78 -9.35 -26.48
C LYS A 111 -24.53 -9.78 -27.25
N SER A 112 -24.65 -10.79 -28.11
CA SER A 112 -23.53 -11.30 -28.88
C SER A 112 -22.84 -10.17 -29.68
N GLU A 113 -21.53 -9.99 -29.48
CA GLU A 113 -20.73 -8.94 -30.13
C GLU A 113 -20.60 -9.13 -31.66
N VAL A 114 -20.72 -10.37 -32.14
CA VAL A 114 -20.83 -10.65 -33.58
C VAL A 114 -22.17 -10.10 -34.02
N ASN A 115 -22.17 -9.20 -35.04
CA ASN A 115 -23.29 -8.53 -35.72
C ASN A 115 -24.60 -9.36 -35.88
N ALA A 116 -25.20 -9.77 -34.78
CA ALA A 116 -26.55 -10.26 -34.71
C ALA A 116 -27.40 -9.00 -34.62
N GLY A 117 -27.57 -8.33 -35.75
CA GLY A 117 -28.72 -7.48 -35.92
C GLY A 117 -29.94 -8.38 -35.69
N PHE A 118 -30.48 -8.37 -34.48
CA PHE A 118 -31.75 -9.02 -34.21
C PHE A 118 -32.81 -8.21 -34.94
N TYR A 119 -33.03 -8.53 -36.20
CA TYR A 119 -34.17 -8.05 -36.95
C TYR A 119 -35.40 -8.74 -36.39
N TYR A 120 -36.18 -7.99 -35.61
CA TYR A 120 -37.41 -8.50 -35.02
C TYR A 120 -38.48 -8.59 -36.10
N ASN A 121 -38.96 -9.80 -36.39
CA ASN A 121 -40.04 -10.00 -37.37
C ASN A 121 -41.43 -9.74 -36.76
N SER A 122 -41.56 -9.70 -35.44
CA SER A 122 -42.82 -9.46 -34.71
C SER A 122 -42.59 -8.92 -33.30
N ALA A 123 -43.59 -8.22 -32.74
CA ALA A 123 -43.56 -7.73 -31.36
C ALA A 123 -43.49 -8.87 -30.33
N ASP A 124 -44.24 -9.96 -30.56
CA ASP A 124 -44.27 -11.13 -29.68
C ASP A 124 -42.88 -11.79 -29.54
N GLN A 125 -42.10 -11.82 -30.62
CA GLN A 125 -40.75 -12.38 -30.58
C GLN A 125 -39.81 -11.51 -29.73
N ARG A 126 -39.98 -10.18 -29.77
CA ARG A 126 -39.23 -9.26 -28.92
C ARG A 126 -39.58 -9.47 -27.44
N GLU A 127 -40.86 -9.61 -27.10
CA GLU A 127 -41.28 -9.86 -25.72
C GLU A 127 -40.76 -11.18 -25.16
N LYS A 128 -40.81 -12.27 -25.95
CA LYS A 128 -40.27 -13.57 -25.55
C LYS A 128 -38.77 -13.51 -25.26
N MET A 129 -38.01 -12.77 -26.06
CA MET A 129 -36.56 -12.60 -25.86
C MET A 129 -36.26 -11.79 -24.61
N VAL A 130 -36.98 -10.68 -24.37
CA VAL A 130 -36.84 -9.89 -23.14
C VAL A 130 -37.20 -10.73 -21.91
N ALA A 131 -38.24 -11.56 -21.99
CA ALA A 131 -38.62 -12.45 -20.90
C ALA A 131 -37.56 -13.55 -20.66
N ALA A 132 -36.94 -14.07 -21.71
CA ALA A 132 -35.84 -15.05 -21.58
C ALA A 132 -34.59 -14.42 -20.97
N GLU A 133 -34.23 -13.19 -21.37
CA GLU A 133 -33.14 -12.40 -20.79
C GLU A 133 -33.36 -12.17 -19.28
N ARG A 134 -34.57 -11.76 -18.89
CA ARG A 134 -34.94 -11.59 -17.48
C ARG A 134 -34.81 -12.89 -16.69
N LYS A 135 -35.41 -13.98 -17.18
CA LYS A 135 -35.32 -15.30 -16.53
C LYS A 135 -33.86 -15.74 -16.34
N TRP A 136 -33.01 -15.51 -17.35
CA TRP A 136 -31.59 -15.88 -17.29
C TRP A 136 -30.84 -15.15 -16.16
N VAL A 137 -31.15 -13.87 -15.93
CA VAL A 137 -30.57 -13.05 -14.85
C VAL A 137 -31.17 -13.44 -13.50
N ASP A 138 -32.49 -13.64 -13.44
CA ASP A 138 -33.21 -14.00 -12.23
C ASP A 138 -32.72 -15.36 -11.69
N ASP A 139 -32.63 -16.39 -12.55
CA ASP A 139 -32.20 -17.74 -12.15
C ASP A 139 -30.78 -17.72 -11.55
N ARG A 140 -29.86 -16.94 -12.13
CA ARG A 140 -28.48 -16.79 -11.63
C ARG A 140 -28.40 -16.02 -10.33
N THR A 141 -29.20 -14.97 -10.22
CA THR A 141 -29.27 -14.17 -9.00
C THR A 141 -29.84 -15.01 -7.86
N GLN A 142 -30.85 -15.86 -8.14
CA GLN A 142 -31.41 -16.80 -7.17
C GLN A 142 -30.36 -17.77 -6.62
N LEU A 143 -29.45 -18.31 -7.46
CA LEU A 143 -28.36 -19.17 -6.97
C LEU A 143 -27.48 -18.48 -5.92
N ILE A 144 -27.21 -17.18 -6.12
CA ILE A 144 -26.44 -16.37 -5.17
C ILE A 144 -27.25 -16.12 -3.88
N LEU A 145 -28.54 -15.84 -4.00
CA LEU A 145 -29.45 -15.68 -2.85
C LEU A 145 -29.57 -16.98 -2.04
N ASP A 146 -29.62 -18.13 -2.72
CA ASP A 146 -29.65 -19.44 -2.08
C ASP A 146 -28.34 -19.73 -1.33
N LEU A 147 -27.19 -19.36 -1.89
CA LEU A 147 -25.91 -19.43 -1.19
C LEU A 147 -25.93 -18.57 0.07
N LYS A 148 -26.39 -17.32 -0.05
CA LYS A 148 -26.52 -16.43 1.11
C LYS A 148 -27.40 -17.05 2.19
N ARG A 149 -28.56 -17.60 1.84
CA ARG A 149 -29.48 -18.23 2.81
C ARG A 149 -28.86 -19.44 3.51
N LYS A 150 -27.97 -20.17 2.83
CA LYS A 150 -27.24 -21.29 3.43
C LYS A 150 -26.14 -20.85 4.40
N VAL A 151 -25.49 -19.72 4.13
CA VAL A 151 -24.29 -19.27 4.86
C VAL A 151 -24.61 -18.26 5.95
N CYS A 152 -25.44 -17.25 5.66
CA CYS A 152 -25.69 -16.14 6.58
C CYS A 152 -26.57 -16.56 7.76
N LYS A 153 -26.00 -16.47 8.96
CA LYS A 153 -26.74 -16.50 10.22
C LYS A 153 -27.37 -15.13 10.54
N PRO A 154 -28.35 -15.04 11.45
CA PRO A 154 -28.88 -13.74 11.88
C PRO A 154 -27.77 -12.84 12.44
N GLY A 155 -27.55 -11.70 11.79
CA GLY A 155 -26.51 -10.72 12.14
C GLY A 155 -25.23 -10.77 11.29
N GLU A 156 -25.11 -11.74 10.39
CA GLU A 156 -24.04 -11.78 9.38
C GLU A 156 -24.53 -11.16 8.07
N THR A 157 -23.64 -10.45 7.39
CA THR A 157 -23.94 -9.77 6.13
C THR A 157 -23.19 -10.38 4.95
N PHE A 158 -23.54 -9.98 3.74
CA PHE A 158 -22.98 -10.54 2.51
C PHE A 158 -22.53 -9.44 1.57
N LEU A 159 -21.30 -9.54 1.07
CA LEU A 159 -20.69 -8.64 0.10
C LEU A 159 -20.37 -9.43 -1.17
N ILE A 160 -20.78 -8.91 -2.32
CA ILE A 160 -20.40 -9.43 -3.62
C ILE A 160 -19.43 -8.45 -4.28
N ILE A 161 -18.28 -8.95 -4.71
CA ILE A 161 -17.33 -8.19 -5.51
C ILE A 161 -17.21 -8.87 -6.86
N ASN A 162 -17.80 -8.26 -7.89
CA ASN A 162 -17.70 -8.76 -9.25
C ASN A 162 -16.68 -7.96 -10.06
N GLN A 163 -15.78 -8.67 -10.75
CA GLN A 163 -14.86 -8.08 -11.72
C GLN A 163 -15.60 -7.57 -12.96
N LYS A 164 -16.72 -8.20 -13.32
CA LYS A 164 -17.54 -7.81 -14.47
C LYS A 164 -18.75 -6.96 -14.06
N GLY A 165 -19.62 -6.71 -15.02
CA GLY A 165 -20.86 -5.99 -14.84
C GLY A 165 -21.89 -6.75 -13.98
N ILE A 166 -22.88 -6.02 -13.50
CA ILE A 166 -24.06 -6.58 -12.84
C ILE A 166 -25.27 -5.85 -13.40
N ASP A 167 -26.26 -6.61 -13.88
CA ASP A 167 -27.49 -6.08 -14.43
C ASP A 167 -28.29 -5.30 -13.37
N PRO A 168 -28.94 -4.17 -13.71
CA PRO A 168 -29.78 -3.43 -12.78
C PRO A 168 -30.88 -4.26 -12.11
N LEU A 169 -31.49 -5.23 -12.81
CA LEU A 169 -32.52 -6.08 -12.22
C LEU A 169 -31.95 -7.00 -11.14
N ALA A 170 -30.74 -7.53 -11.37
CA ALA A 170 -30.02 -8.29 -10.35
C ALA A 170 -29.65 -7.41 -9.16
N LEU A 171 -29.22 -6.16 -9.39
CA LEU A 171 -28.92 -5.22 -8.30
C LEU A 171 -30.14 -4.95 -7.41
N ASP A 172 -31.33 -4.81 -8.00
CA ASP A 172 -32.58 -4.62 -7.25
C ASP A 172 -32.90 -5.83 -6.37
N MET A 173 -32.74 -7.05 -6.91
CA MET A 173 -32.94 -8.29 -6.15
C MET A 173 -31.94 -8.44 -5.01
N LEU A 174 -30.65 -8.17 -5.26
CA LEU A 174 -29.59 -8.22 -4.27
C LEU A 174 -29.79 -7.17 -3.16
N ALA A 175 -30.24 -5.98 -3.53
CA ALA A 175 -30.51 -4.90 -2.58
C ALA A 175 -31.70 -5.21 -1.67
N ARG A 176 -32.77 -5.83 -2.17
CA ARG A 176 -33.93 -6.25 -1.35
C ARG A 176 -33.54 -7.21 -0.24
N ASP A 177 -32.60 -8.11 -0.53
CA ASP A 177 -32.08 -9.04 0.46
C ASP A 177 -31.03 -8.36 1.38
N GLY A 178 -30.59 -7.13 1.10
CA GLY A 178 -29.60 -6.42 1.89
C GLY A 178 -28.17 -6.89 1.61
N ILE A 179 -27.85 -7.18 0.35
CA ILE A 179 -26.50 -7.53 -0.10
C ILE A 179 -25.87 -6.28 -0.73
N LEU A 180 -24.64 -5.94 -0.33
CA LEU A 180 -23.85 -4.95 -1.03
C LEU A 180 -23.17 -5.62 -2.22
N ALA A 181 -23.42 -5.12 -3.43
CA ALA A 181 -22.81 -5.66 -4.64
C ALA A 181 -21.99 -4.59 -5.35
N LEU A 182 -20.69 -4.86 -5.48
CA LEU A 182 -19.74 -4.05 -6.23
C LEU A 182 -19.56 -4.67 -7.61
N ARG A 183 -19.61 -3.83 -8.64
CA ARG A 183 -19.42 -4.22 -10.04
C ARG A 183 -18.14 -3.60 -10.60
N ARG A 184 -17.57 -4.23 -11.62
CA ARG A 184 -16.39 -3.74 -12.37
C ARG A 184 -15.14 -3.57 -11.50
N ALA A 185 -14.98 -4.41 -10.48
CA ALA A 185 -13.80 -4.39 -9.62
C ALA A 185 -12.52 -4.68 -10.42
N LYS A 186 -11.43 -3.99 -10.08
CA LYS A 186 -10.12 -4.19 -10.70
C LYS A 186 -9.55 -5.55 -10.30
N ARG A 187 -8.93 -6.26 -11.25
CA ARG A 187 -8.29 -7.58 -11.00
C ARG A 187 -7.32 -7.57 -9.82
N ARG A 188 -6.48 -6.52 -9.72
CA ARG A 188 -5.52 -6.36 -8.60
C ARG A 188 -6.20 -6.32 -7.22
N ASN A 189 -7.41 -5.78 -7.14
CA ASN A 189 -8.17 -5.69 -5.90
C ASN A 189 -8.69 -7.09 -5.53
N MET A 190 -9.13 -7.88 -6.52
CA MET A 190 -9.58 -9.27 -6.32
C MET A 190 -8.49 -10.16 -5.75
N GLU A 191 -7.28 -10.08 -6.30
CA GLU A 191 -6.11 -10.83 -5.80
C GLU A 191 -5.81 -10.47 -4.33
N ARG A 192 -5.91 -9.19 -3.98
CA ARG A 192 -5.73 -8.70 -2.60
C ARG A 192 -6.84 -9.12 -1.65
N VAL A 193 -8.10 -9.09 -2.08
CA VAL A 193 -9.24 -9.59 -1.27
C VAL A 193 -9.05 -11.06 -0.96
N GLY A 194 -8.63 -11.87 -1.94
CA GLY A 194 -8.36 -13.29 -1.72
C GLY A 194 -7.28 -13.52 -0.66
N LEU A 195 -6.17 -12.78 -0.73
CA LEU A 195 -5.08 -12.88 0.24
C LEU A 195 -5.44 -12.34 1.63
N ALA A 196 -6.20 -11.24 1.70
CA ALA A 196 -6.55 -10.59 2.97
C ALA A 196 -7.70 -11.32 3.69
N CYS A 197 -8.77 -11.63 2.96
CA CYS A 197 -10.02 -12.18 3.51
C CYS A 197 -10.08 -13.71 3.45
N GLY A 198 -9.19 -14.35 2.69
CA GLY A 198 -9.09 -15.82 2.58
C GLY A 198 -10.11 -16.48 1.65
N GLY A 199 -10.69 -15.75 0.69
CA GLY A 199 -11.64 -16.29 -0.29
C GLY A 199 -11.01 -16.61 -1.64
N GLU A 200 -11.63 -17.49 -2.41
CA GLU A 200 -11.20 -17.80 -3.79
C GLU A 200 -12.05 -17.07 -4.84
N GLN A 201 -11.48 -16.84 -6.01
CA GLN A 201 -12.20 -16.20 -7.11
C GLN A 201 -13.00 -17.23 -7.90
N VAL A 202 -14.32 -17.07 -7.95
CA VAL A 202 -15.23 -17.97 -8.68
C VAL A 202 -15.48 -17.46 -10.09
N ASN A 203 -15.21 -18.32 -11.07
CA ASN A 203 -15.48 -18.03 -12.49
C ASN A 203 -16.84 -18.55 -12.97
N ALA A 204 -17.42 -19.55 -12.29
CA ALA A 204 -18.67 -20.19 -12.68
C ALA A 204 -19.61 -20.33 -11.47
N LEU A 205 -20.88 -19.95 -11.63
CA LEU A 205 -21.88 -19.97 -10.55
C LEU A 205 -22.22 -21.39 -10.05
N GLU A 206 -21.88 -22.42 -10.81
CA GLU A 206 -22.07 -23.83 -10.40
C GLU A 206 -21.12 -24.23 -9.26
N ASN A 207 -19.97 -23.57 -9.14
CA ASN A 207 -18.95 -23.84 -8.12
C ASN A 207 -19.14 -23.00 -6.85
N LEU A 208 -20.36 -22.51 -6.60
CA LEU A 208 -20.66 -21.73 -5.40
C LEU A 208 -20.75 -22.64 -4.17
N ALA A 209 -19.63 -22.75 -3.45
CA ALA A 209 -19.56 -23.43 -2.16
C ALA A 209 -19.29 -22.43 -1.02
N PRO A 210 -19.75 -22.70 0.21
CA PRO A 210 -19.44 -21.87 1.37
C PRO A 210 -17.95 -21.71 1.66
N GLU A 211 -17.14 -22.70 1.27
CA GLU A 211 -15.68 -22.73 1.48
C GLU A 211 -14.93 -21.67 0.67
N VAL A 212 -15.53 -21.21 -0.44
CA VAL A 212 -14.91 -20.23 -1.33
C VAL A 212 -15.04 -18.80 -0.79
N LEU A 213 -15.91 -18.58 0.20
CA LEU A 213 -16.19 -17.26 0.73
C LEU A 213 -15.06 -16.74 1.61
N GLY A 214 -14.67 -15.49 1.37
CA GLY A 214 -13.82 -14.75 2.29
C GLY A 214 -14.61 -14.22 3.49
N TYR A 215 -13.91 -13.80 4.54
CA TYR A 215 -14.54 -13.24 5.74
C TYR A 215 -13.86 -11.93 6.16
N CYS A 216 -14.67 -10.94 6.57
CA CYS A 216 -14.22 -9.71 7.22
C CYS A 216 -15.18 -9.25 8.32
N ASP A 217 -14.66 -8.53 9.31
CA ASP A 217 -15.46 -8.07 10.45
C ASP A 217 -16.34 -6.87 10.10
N SER A 218 -15.87 -5.97 9.24
CA SER A 218 -16.65 -4.79 8.86
C SER A 218 -16.38 -4.33 7.44
N VAL A 219 -17.44 -3.96 6.75
CA VAL A 219 -17.38 -3.24 5.48
C VAL A 219 -18.16 -1.95 5.62
N SER A 220 -17.54 -0.82 5.30
CA SER A 220 -18.20 0.48 5.32
C SER A 220 -18.04 1.18 3.97
N GLU A 221 -19.12 1.76 3.47
CA GLU A 221 -19.11 2.63 2.31
C GLU A 221 -19.07 4.09 2.78
N GLN A 222 -18.03 4.81 2.39
CA GLN A 222 -17.93 6.24 2.65
C GLN A 222 -17.93 7.00 1.33
N THR A 223 -18.84 7.97 1.22
CA THR A 223 -18.87 8.90 0.10
C THR A 223 -18.03 10.13 0.44
N LEU A 224 -17.03 10.44 -0.38
CA LEU A 224 -16.18 11.61 -0.22
C LEU A 224 -16.23 12.44 -1.50
N GLY A 225 -16.92 13.59 -1.45
CA GLY A 225 -17.22 14.36 -2.65
C GLY A 225 -18.17 13.58 -3.57
N ASP A 226 -17.77 13.40 -4.83
CA ASP A 226 -18.54 12.68 -5.85
C ASP A 226 -18.15 11.19 -5.96
N GLU A 227 -17.12 10.75 -5.22
CA GLU A 227 -16.60 9.38 -5.27
C GLU A 227 -17.05 8.58 -4.04
N THR A 228 -17.31 7.29 -4.27
CA THR A 228 -17.70 6.33 -3.23
C THR A 228 -16.58 5.33 -3.04
N TYR A 229 -16.18 5.15 -1.78
CA TYR A 229 -15.12 4.24 -1.40
C TYR A 229 -15.67 3.19 -0.46
N THR A 230 -15.36 1.93 -0.73
CA THR A 230 -15.72 0.80 0.13
C THR A 230 -14.48 0.34 0.90
N PHE A 231 -14.56 0.38 2.23
CA PHE A 231 -13.52 -0.05 3.16
C PHE A 231 -13.85 -1.46 3.62
N VAL A 232 -12.89 -2.37 3.47
CA VAL A 232 -12.96 -3.74 3.99
C VAL A 232 -11.93 -3.85 5.10
N GLU A 233 -12.42 -3.99 6.34
CA GLU A 233 -11.62 -3.98 7.57
C GLU A 233 -11.88 -5.20 8.44
N GLY A 234 -10.97 -5.49 9.38
CA GLY A 234 -11.08 -6.64 10.27
C GLY A 234 -10.96 -7.97 9.53
N VAL A 235 -9.90 -8.10 8.74
CA VAL A 235 -9.60 -9.33 8.00
C VAL A 235 -8.76 -10.26 8.87
N LYS A 236 -8.98 -11.57 8.76
CA LYS A 236 -8.29 -12.59 9.59
C LYS A 236 -6.78 -12.59 9.38
N ASN A 237 -6.33 -12.47 8.13
CA ASN A 237 -4.94 -12.51 7.73
C ASN A 237 -4.61 -11.30 6.85
N PRO A 238 -4.24 -10.14 7.42
CA PRO A 238 -4.02 -8.92 6.65
C PRO A 238 -2.67 -8.95 5.91
N PHE A 239 -2.46 -9.92 5.02
CA PHE A 239 -1.28 -9.99 4.14
C PHE A 239 -1.30 -8.95 3.02
N SER A 240 -2.39 -8.19 2.90
CA SER A 240 -2.47 -6.98 2.08
C SER A 240 -3.08 -5.87 2.93
N CYS A 241 -2.52 -4.68 2.79
CA CYS A 241 -2.97 -3.49 3.50
C CYS A 241 -3.07 -2.32 2.52
N THR A 242 -3.88 -1.33 2.88
CA THR A 242 -4.07 -0.12 2.08
C THR A 242 -3.71 1.11 2.90
N ILE A 243 -2.74 1.88 2.43
CA ILE A 243 -2.42 3.19 2.97
C ILE A 243 -3.37 4.19 2.32
N GLN A 244 -4.24 4.79 3.13
CA GLN A 244 -5.15 5.84 2.71
C GLN A 244 -4.44 7.19 2.87
N ILE A 245 -4.21 7.87 1.76
CA ILE A 245 -3.68 9.23 1.72
C ILE A 245 -4.83 10.19 1.45
N LYS A 246 -5.05 11.13 2.37
CA LYS A 246 -5.93 12.27 2.15
C LYS A 246 -5.10 13.51 1.84
N GLY A 247 -5.60 14.39 0.99
CA GLY A 247 -4.91 15.65 0.71
C GLY A 247 -5.77 16.64 -0.08
N ALA A 248 -5.50 17.94 0.12
CA ALA A 248 -6.29 19.02 -0.46
C ALA A 248 -6.08 19.17 -1.96
N HIS A 249 -4.85 18.94 -2.42
CA HIS A 249 -4.46 19.15 -3.80
C HIS A 249 -3.77 17.92 -4.39
N PRO A 250 -4.02 17.58 -5.68
CA PRO A 250 -3.42 16.43 -6.33
C PRO A 250 -1.88 16.41 -6.32
N HIS A 251 -1.24 17.58 -6.42
CA HIS A 251 0.23 17.66 -6.39
C HIS A 251 0.81 17.29 -5.02
N VAL A 252 0.17 17.72 -3.93
CA VAL A 252 0.57 17.33 -2.57
C VAL A 252 0.39 15.83 -2.38
N ILE A 253 -0.75 15.29 -2.82
CA ILE A 253 -1.01 13.84 -2.77
C ILE A 253 0.07 13.05 -3.53
N ALA A 254 0.47 13.52 -4.71
CA ALA A 254 1.50 12.86 -5.51
C ALA A 254 2.85 12.84 -4.78
N GLN A 255 3.24 13.95 -4.16
CA GLN A 255 4.46 14.04 -3.34
C GLN A 255 4.41 13.10 -2.12
N ILE A 256 3.28 13.06 -1.40
CA ILE A 256 3.09 12.15 -0.27
C ILE A 256 3.16 10.69 -0.74
N LYS A 257 2.51 10.36 -1.85
CA LYS A 257 2.52 9.01 -2.43
C LYS A 257 3.94 8.56 -2.79
N GLU A 258 4.74 9.46 -3.35
CA GLU A 258 6.15 9.17 -3.64
C GLU A 258 6.95 8.98 -2.34
N ALA A 259 6.74 9.84 -1.34
CA ALA A 259 7.42 9.72 -0.04
C ALA A 259 7.09 8.41 0.68
N VAL A 260 5.82 8.01 0.72
CA VAL A 260 5.37 6.74 1.30
C VAL A 260 5.96 5.54 0.55
N ARG A 261 6.04 5.60 -0.78
CA ARG A 261 6.66 4.53 -1.58
C ARG A 261 8.14 4.36 -1.27
N ASP A 262 8.86 5.46 -1.07
CA ASP A 262 10.28 5.39 -0.74
C ASP A 262 10.51 4.99 0.72
N GLY A 263 9.66 5.46 1.64
CA GLY A 263 9.68 5.02 3.04
C GLY A 263 9.44 3.51 3.18
N THR A 264 8.40 2.98 2.54
CA THR A 264 8.09 1.54 2.54
C THR A 264 9.23 0.69 1.97
N ARG A 265 9.88 1.16 0.90
CA ARG A 265 11.07 0.51 0.33
C ARG A 265 12.27 0.52 1.27
N ALA A 266 12.54 1.66 1.91
CA ALA A 266 13.67 1.77 2.83
C ALA A 266 13.52 0.84 4.04
N VAL A 267 12.32 0.77 4.62
CA VAL A 267 12.01 -0.16 5.71
C VAL A 267 12.10 -1.62 5.24
N ALA A 268 11.59 -1.95 4.05
CA ALA A 268 11.70 -3.30 3.49
C ALA A 268 13.16 -3.72 3.23
N ASN A 269 13.99 -2.82 2.71
CA ASN A 269 15.41 -3.05 2.52
C ASN A 269 16.12 -3.26 3.87
N ALA A 270 15.81 -2.46 4.88
CA ALA A 270 16.36 -2.64 6.23
C ALA A 270 16.04 -4.01 6.83
N ILE A 271 14.80 -4.49 6.64
CA ILE A 271 14.39 -5.83 7.10
C ILE A 271 15.12 -6.93 6.32
N THR A 272 15.26 -6.77 5.00
CA THR A 272 15.86 -7.78 4.11
C THR A 272 17.37 -7.88 4.30
N ASP A 273 18.06 -6.74 4.39
CA ASP A 273 19.51 -6.66 4.46
C ASP A 273 20.04 -7.05 5.84
N GLY A 274 19.30 -6.79 6.92
CA GLY A 274 19.72 -7.15 8.28
C GLY A 274 20.84 -6.26 8.85
N HIS A 275 21.24 -5.21 8.14
CA HIS A 275 22.37 -4.35 8.50
C HIS A 275 22.05 -2.89 8.19
N LEU A 276 22.53 -1.99 9.05
CA LEU A 276 22.29 -0.57 8.94
C LEU A 276 23.60 0.21 8.92
N VAL A 277 23.57 1.33 8.21
CA VAL A 277 24.69 2.25 8.03
C VAL A 277 24.24 3.65 8.50
N PRO A 278 25.09 4.42 9.20
CA PRO A 278 24.77 5.78 9.60
C PRO A 278 24.53 6.69 8.38
N GLY A 279 23.43 7.45 8.42
CA GLY A 279 23.06 8.42 7.40
C GLY A 279 23.70 9.80 7.61
N ALA A 280 23.11 10.82 6.97
CA ALA A 280 23.51 12.24 7.10
C ALA A 280 25.00 12.54 6.83
N GLY A 281 25.65 11.79 5.94
CA GLY A 281 27.09 11.98 5.66
C GLY A 281 28.02 11.17 6.57
N GLY A 282 27.48 10.40 7.52
CA GLY A 282 28.30 9.62 8.47
C GLY A 282 29.07 8.48 7.82
N PHE A 283 28.44 7.77 6.88
CA PHE A 283 29.14 6.76 6.09
C PHE A 283 30.28 7.35 5.27
N GLU A 284 30.03 8.48 4.62
CA GLU A 284 30.97 9.18 3.75
C GLU A 284 32.18 9.68 4.54
N THR A 285 31.94 10.23 5.75
CA THR A 285 33.00 10.70 6.65
C THR A 285 33.84 9.53 7.17
N LEU A 286 33.21 8.42 7.57
CA LEU A 286 33.93 7.21 7.99
C LEU A 286 34.74 6.59 6.86
N ALA A 287 34.15 6.51 5.66
CA ALA A 287 34.82 5.99 4.47
C ALA A 287 36.01 6.86 4.09
N HIS A 288 35.88 8.19 4.18
CA HIS A 288 36.98 9.13 3.99
C HIS A 288 38.12 8.86 4.98
N ALA A 289 37.82 8.80 6.28
CA ALA A 289 38.83 8.54 7.33
C ALA A 289 39.54 7.19 7.11
N HIS A 290 38.80 6.16 6.70
CA HIS A 290 39.37 4.84 6.41
C HIS A 290 40.24 4.86 5.15
N LEU A 291 39.82 5.52 4.07
CA LEU A 291 40.60 5.64 2.84
C LEU A 291 41.87 6.47 3.03
N MET A 292 41.82 7.51 3.87
CA MET A 292 43.00 8.31 4.23
C MET A 292 44.04 7.50 5.02
N LYS A 293 43.60 6.58 5.89
CA LYS A 293 44.49 5.59 6.53
C LYS A 293 45.02 4.56 5.53
N TYR A 294 44.19 4.11 4.60
CA TYR A 294 44.61 3.17 3.56
C TYR A 294 45.62 3.78 2.57
N LYS A 295 45.54 5.08 2.32
CA LYS A 295 46.47 5.84 1.46
C LYS A 295 47.94 5.65 1.86
N SER A 296 48.26 5.45 3.14
CA SER A 296 49.65 5.22 3.57
C SER A 296 50.18 3.84 3.19
N GLN A 297 49.30 2.87 2.92
CA GLN A 297 49.66 1.51 2.51
C GLN A 297 49.83 1.39 0.99
N VAL A 298 49.20 2.27 0.21
CA VAL A 298 49.25 2.26 -1.25
C VAL A 298 50.52 2.96 -1.76
N THR A 299 51.22 2.29 -2.69
CA THR A 299 52.43 2.81 -3.33
C THR A 299 52.16 3.33 -4.74
N GLY A 300 52.96 4.30 -5.19
CA GLY A 300 52.91 4.83 -6.55
C GLY A 300 51.78 5.84 -6.83
N ARG A 301 51.48 6.04 -8.12
CA ARG A 301 50.50 7.05 -8.61
C ARG A 301 49.07 6.80 -8.12
N ALA A 302 48.72 5.55 -7.79
CA ALA A 302 47.42 5.20 -7.25
C ALA A 302 47.08 5.94 -5.94
N LYS A 303 48.09 6.38 -5.18
CA LYS A 303 47.91 7.16 -3.95
C LYS A 303 47.15 8.48 -4.19
N LEU A 304 47.37 9.12 -5.34
CA LEU A 304 46.64 10.34 -5.74
C LEU A 304 45.18 10.02 -6.09
N GLY A 305 44.93 8.88 -6.73
CA GLY A 305 43.57 8.43 -7.04
C GLY A 305 42.75 8.12 -5.80
N VAL A 306 43.34 7.42 -4.82
CA VAL A 306 42.67 7.13 -3.53
C VAL A 306 42.33 8.42 -2.79
N GLN A 307 43.24 9.40 -2.78
CA GLN A 307 42.97 10.70 -2.18
C GLN A 307 41.81 11.43 -2.87
N ALA A 308 41.85 11.53 -4.20
CA ALA A 308 40.80 12.21 -4.95
C ALA A 308 39.43 11.55 -4.73
N TYR A 309 39.38 10.22 -4.66
CA TYR A 309 38.15 9.50 -4.36
C TYR A 309 37.66 9.74 -2.92
N ALA A 310 38.56 9.72 -1.93
CA ALA A 310 38.22 10.02 -0.54
C ALA A 310 37.68 11.44 -0.38
N GLU A 311 38.27 12.43 -1.06
CA GLU A 311 37.80 13.81 -1.05
C GLU A 311 36.44 13.96 -1.74
N ALA A 312 36.20 13.21 -2.82
CA ALA A 312 34.91 13.23 -3.53
C ALA A 312 33.74 12.73 -2.66
N LEU A 313 33.97 11.77 -1.75
CA LEU A 313 32.92 11.29 -0.83
C LEU A 313 32.40 12.41 0.10
N LEU A 314 33.26 13.37 0.46
CA LEU A 314 32.87 14.49 1.32
C LEU A 314 31.95 15.51 0.63
N THR A 315 31.70 15.38 -0.68
CA THR A 315 30.78 16.26 -1.41
C THR A 315 29.35 16.18 -0.84
N ILE A 316 28.92 15.01 -0.38
CA ILE A 316 27.57 14.82 0.19
C ILE A 316 27.41 15.59 1.51
N PRO A 317 28.23 15.37 2.56
CA PRO A 317 28.09 16.14 3.80
C PRO A 317 28.32 17.65 3.60
N LYS A 318 29.20 18.06 2.68
CA LYS A 318 29.39 19.48 2.32
C LYS A 318 28.11 20.11 1.78
N THR A 319 27.50 19.49 0.78
CA THR A 319 26.26 20.00 0.17
C THR A 319 25.09 19.97 1.16
N LEU A 320 25.05 19.00 2.08
CA LEU A 320 24.06 19.00 3.18
C LEU A 320 24.24 20.18 4.13
N ALA A 321 25.48 20.50 4.51
CA ALA A 321 25.78 21.66 5.37
C ALA A 321 25.43 22.99 4.67
N GLU A 322 25.78 23.14 3.40
CA GLU A 322 25.45 24.32 2.59
C GLU A 322 23.94 24.51 2.44
N ASN A 323 23.20 23.43 2.14
CA ASN A 323 21.73 23.48 2.01
C ASN A 323 21.04 23.80 3.35
N ALA A 324 21.66 23.46 4.47
CA ALA A 324 21.19 23.82 5.80
C ALA A 324 21.58 25.25 6.23
N GLY A 325 22.40 25.96 5.43
CA GLY A 325 22.83 27.33 5.68
C GLY A 325 24.02 27.47 6.64
N TYR A 326 24.74 26.37 6.91
CA TYR A 326 25.95 26.38 7.73
C TYR A 326 27.22 26.49 6.87
N ASP A 327 28.33 26.91 7.48
CA ASP A 327 29.63 26.85 6.80
C ASP A 327 30.05 25.39 6.63
N ALA A 328 30.21 25.00 5.36
CA ALA A 328 30.65 23.68 4.97
C ALA A 328 32.02 23.35 5.58
N GLN A 329 32.95 24.30 5.62
CA GLN A 329 34.32 24.00 6.09
C GLN A 329 34.34 23.67 7.59
N ASP A 330 33.73 24.53 8.41
CA ASP A 330 33.63 24.32 9.85
C ASP A 330 32.90 23.01 10.20
N THR A 331 31.82 22.71 9.49
CA THR A 331 31.06 21.46 9.70
C THR A 331 31.90 20.24 9.33
N MET A 332 32.66 20.30 8.23
CA MET A 332 33.52 19.20 7.82
C MET A 332 34.67 18.95 8.80
N ILE A 333 35.29 20.01 9.33
CA ILE A 333 36.38 19.88 10.31
C ILE A 333 35.86 19.17 11.57
N LYS A 334 34.72 19.60 12.10
CA LYS A 334 34.09 18.95 13.27
C LYS A 334 33.79 17.47 13.03
N LEU A 335 33.25 17.13 11.86
CA LEU A 335 32.95 15.73 11.52
C LEU A 335 34.22 14.87 11.39
N GLN A 336 35.30 15.44 10.86
CA GLN A 336 36.58 14.75 10.76
C GLN A 336 37.20 14.52 12.15
N GLU A 337 37.15 15.52 13.03
CA GLU A 337 37.62 15.40 14.41
C GLU A 337 36.85 14.31 15.18
N GLU A 338 35.52 14.29 15.08
CA GLU A 338 34.68 13.26 15.71
C GLU A 338 34.93 11.86 15.13
N ALA A 339 35.15 11.75 13.82
CA ALA A 339 35.49 10.48 13.17
C ALA A 339 36.88 9.96 13.59
N GLU A 340 37.84 10.84 13.86
CA GLU A 340 39.15 10.47 14.42
C GLU A 340 39.07 10.09 15.90
N ALA A 341 38.24 10.80 16.68
CA ALA A 341 37.94 10.48 18.08
C ALA A 341 37.20 9.15 18.25
N GLY A 342 36.57 8.65 17.18
CA GLY A 342 35.80 7.41 17.20
C GLY A 342 34.44 7.57 17.88
N SER A 343 33.92 8.79 17.92
CA SER A 343 32.59 9.09 18.47
C SER A 343 31.48 8.46 17.62
N PRO A 344 30.33 8.10 18.23
CA PRO A 344 29.16 7.62 17.50
C PRO A 344 28.45 8.74 16.71
N GLN A 345 28.77 10.01 16.97
CA GLN A 345 28.18 11.19 16.33
C GLN A 345 29.01 11.60 15.11
N ILE A 346 28.60 11.15 13.93
CA ILE A 346 29.36 11.29 12.69
C ILE A 346 28.52 11.84 11.54
N GLY A 347 27.23 12.15 11.76
CA GLY A 347 26.36 12.76 10.76
C GLY A 347 26.27 14.28 10.89
N VAL A 348 25.89 14.96 9.81
CA VAL A 348 25.56 16.38 9.83
C VAL A 348 24.20 16.58 10.50
N GLY A 349 24.15 17.34 11.59
CA GLY A 349 22.91 17.80 12.20
C GLY A 349 22.29 18.95 11.39
N ILE A 350 21.23 18.68 10.63
CA ILE A 350 20.56 19.68 9.76
C ILE A 350 20.03 20.89 10.54
N THR A 351 19.68 20.74 11.82
CA THR A 351 19.18 21.82 12.68
C THR A 351 20.23 22.49 13.55
N THR A 352 21.42 21.90 13.69
CA THR A 352 22.47 22.38 14.61
C THR A 352 23.77 22.76 13.92
N GLY A 353 24.02 22.26 12.70
CA GLY A 353 25.29 22.44 11.99
C GLY A 353 26.47 21.72 12.66
N GLY A 354 26.20 20.86 13.64
CA GLY A 354 27.19 20.08 14.38
C GLY A 354 27.13 18.59 14.05
N ALA A 355 28.06 17.82 14.60
CA ALA A 355 28.05 16.36 14.50
C ALA A 355 26.87 15.76 15.29
N MET A 356 26.19 14.76 14.74
CA MET A 356 25.03 14.07 15.30
C MET A 356 25.18 12.56 15.24
#